data_AF-A0A840NX77-F1
#
_entry.id   AF-A0A840NX77-F1
#
_cell.length_a   1.000
_cell.length_b   1.000
_cell.length_c   1.000
_cell.angle_alpha   90.00
_cell.angle_beta   90.00
_cell.angle_gamma   90.00
#
_symmetry.space_group_name_H-M   'P 1'
#
loop_
_entity.id
_entity.type
_entity.pdbx_description
1 polymer ?
#
loop_
_entity_poly.entity_id
_entity_poly.type
_entity_poly.pdbx_seq_one_letter_code
_entity_poly.pdbx_strand_id
1 'polypeptide(L)'
;MASASTGATRPLGAAIRAGREVSTIDTLIMIILVIFLIFLVVGGVGLYFAIKLGKAATRKARQAIPKIATHVNAMGTGEAAEAERMRVNLRREVQITRQAVDQAVREGWGLGELPTLVAEVAKHADLLDSQLGTYAQQRRATGLIDHVGLDRLRDHHTKLITTCARIRADLLNDQLAHSATGLADLQGRTDLELEARRSAPDPLDEIDELYRRTLQHNPPKDQPGDYKM
;
A
#
# COMPACT_ATOMS: atom_id res chain seq x y z
N MET A 1 -7.15 -66.86 -59.78
CA MET A 1 -7.03 -65.40 -60.00
C MET A 1 -7.54 -64.70 -58.75
N ALA A 2 -6.74 -63.76 -58.21
CA ALA A 2 -7.07 -62.71 -57.21
C ALA A 2 -7.57 -63.16 -55.82
N SER A 3 -7.31 -62.50 -54.70
CA SER A 3 -6.32 -61.50 -54.26
C SER A 3 -6.49 -61.41 -52.72
N ALA A 4 -5.47 -60.86 -52.06
CA ALA A 4 -5.23 -60.68 -50.63
C ALA A 4 -6.42 -60.25 -49.72
N SER A 5 -6.31 -60.53 -48.41
CA SER A 5 -6.10 -59.46 -47.43
C SER A 5 -6.00 -59.99 -45.98
N THR A 6 -4.82 -59.78 -45.42
CA THR A 6 -4.43 -59.72 -44.01
C THR A 6 -5.46 -59.04 -43.10
N GLY A 7 -5.67 -59.57 -41.89
CA GLY A 7 -6.59 -59.02 -40.88
C GLY A 7 -6.06 -59.17 -39.47
N ALA A 8 -5.08 -58.33 -39.13
CA ALA A 8 -4.39 -58.23 -37.85
C ALA A 8 -5.31 -58.18 -36.61
N THR A 9 -4.94 -58.98 -35.61
CA THR A 9 -5.25 -58.75 -34.19
C THR A 9 -4.78 -57.37 -33.75
N ARG A 10 -5.67 -56.57 -33.13
CA ARG A 10 -5.28 -55.35 -32.41
C ARG A 10 -5.68 -55.44 -30.93
N PRO A 11 -4.78 -55.12 -29.99
CA PRO A 11 -4.99 -55.35 -28.57
C PRO A 11 -5.82 -54.24 -27.92
N LEU A 12 -6.82 -54.65 -27.13
CA LEU A 12 -7.72 -53.80 -26.33
C LEU A 12 -7.02 -52.99 -25.20
N GLY A 13 -5.70 -53.12 -25.02
CA GLY A 13 -4.98 -52.61 -23.85
C GLY A 13 -4.54 -51.14 -23.89
N ALA A 14 -4.58 -50.47 -25.05
CA ALA A 14 -4.08 -49.09 -25.19
C ALA A 14 -5.11 -48.01 -24.81
N ALA A 15 -6.41 -48.32 -24.86
CA ALA A 15 -7.46 -47.32 -24.66
C ALA A 15 -7.65 -46.91 -23.19
N ILE A 16 -7.30 -47.78 -22.23
CA ILE A 16 -7.55 -47.52 -20.79
C ILE A 16 -6.46 -46.61 -20.19
N ARG A 17 -5.27 -46.56 -20.79
CA ARG A 17 -4.15 -45.73 -20.29
C ARG A 17 -4.24 -44.27 -20.76
N ALA A 18 -4.77 -44.02 -21.97
CA ALA A 18 -4.93 -42.67 -22.51
C ALA A 18 -6.10 -41.86 -21.89
N GLY A 19 -7.14 -42.53 -21.36
CA GLY A 19 -8.27 -41.85 -20.72
C GLY A 19 -7.99 -41.29 -19.33
N ARG A 20 -6.92 -41.77 -18.66
CA ARG A 20 -6.60 -41.39 -17.28
C ARG A 20 -5.81 -40.08 -17.18
N GLU A 21 -4.91 -39.83 -18.13
CA GLU A 21 -4.06 -38.63 -18.15
C GLU A 21 -4.84 -37.35 -18.53
N VAL A 22 -5.84 -37.48 -19.42
CA VAL A 22 -6.73 -36.35 -19.77
C VAL A 22 -7.55 -35.92 -18.55
N SER A 23 -8.00 -36.87 -17.71
CA SER A 23 -8.81 -36.56 -16.53
C SER A 23 -8.01 -35.79 -15.46
N THR A 24 -6.74 -36.12 -15.23
CA THR A 24 -5.92 -35.43 -14.21
C THR A 24 -5.53 -34.02 -14.63
N ILE A 25 -5.18 -33.82 -15.90
CA ILE A 25 -4.83 -32.48 -16.44
C ILE A 25 -6.07 -31.58 -16.44
N ASP A 26 -7.22 -32.10 -16.88
CA ASP A 26 -8.49 -31.36 -16.90
C ASP A 26 -8.93 -30.99 -15.47
N THR A 27 -8.77 -31.92 -14.52
CA THR A 27 -9.04 -31.66 -13.09
C THR A 27 -8.11 -30.60 -12.51
N LEU A 28 -6.81 -30.63 -12.84
CA LEU A 28 -5.82 -29.68 -12.33
C LEU A 28 -6.07 -28.27 -12.91
N ILE A 29 -6.38 -28.17 -14.20
CA ILE A 29 -6.76 -26.91 -14.85
C ILE A 29 -8.06 -26.37 -14.23
N MET A 30 -9.06 -27.22 -13.98
CA MET A 30 -10.30 -26.83 -13.32
C MET A 30 -10.05 -26.25 -11.93
N ILE A 31 -9.19 -26.89 -11.12
CA ILE A 31 -8.85 -26.40 -9.77
C ILE A 31 -8.20 -25.01 -9.83
N ILE A 32 -7.23 -24.82 -10.72
CA ILE A 32 -6.57 -23.52 -10.91
C ILE A 32 -7.59 -22.45 -11.33
N LEU A 33 -8.48 -22.79 -12.26
CA LEU A 33 -9.50 -21.87 -12.76
C LEU A 33 -10.49 -21.45 -11.66
N VAL A 34 -10.90 -22.40 -10.81
CA VAL A 34 -11.78 -22.12 -9.66
C VAL A 34 -11.08 -21.21 -8.64
N ILE A 35 -9.82 -21.47 -8.32
CA ILE A 35 -9.03 -20.61 -7.42
C ILE A 35 -8.92 -19.20 -8.00
N PHE A 36 -8.60 -19.08 -9.29
CA PHE A 36 -8.49 -17.78 -9.97
C PHE A 36 -9.82 -17.03 -9.97
N LEU A 37 -10.94 -17.73 -10.20
CA LEU A 37 -12.29 -17.18 -10.14
C LEU A 37 -12.60 -16.62 -8.74
N ILE A 38 -12.26 -17.37 -7.68
CA ILE A 38 -12.46 -16.92 -6.30
C ILE A 38 -11.62 -15.66 -6.02
N PHE A 39 -10.34 -15.64 -6.42
CA PHE A 39 -9.50 -14.44 -6.28
C PHE A 39 -10.06 -13.24 -7.04
N LEU A 40 -10.64 -13.45 -8.22
CA LEU A 40 -11.22 -12.37 -9.02
C LEU A 40 -12.50 -11.82 -8.39
N VAL A 41 -13.33 -12.68 -7.80
CA VAL A 41 -14.53 -12.29 -7.04
C VAL A 41 -14.14 -11.54 -5.76
N VAL A 42 -13.24 -12.09 -4.96
CA VAL A 42 -12.78 -11.47 -3.70
C VAL A 42 -12.02 -10.17 -3.97
N GLY A 43 -11.15 -10.15 -4.96
CA GLY A 43 -10.42 -8.96 -5.41
C GLY A 43 -11.35 -7.87 -5.94
N GLY A 44 -12.37 -8.24 -6.72
CA GLY A 44 -13.40 -7.32 -7.21
C GLY A 44 -14.22 -6.71 -6.07
N VAL A 45 -14.62 -7.52 -5.09
CA VAL A 45 -15.35 -7.04 -3.90
C VAL A 45 -14.44 -6.15 -3.03
N GLY A 46 -13.18 -6.53 -2.81
CA GLY A 46 -12.20 -5.74 -2.08
C GLY A 46 -11.96 -4.36 -2.73
N LEU A 47 -11.79 -4.34 -4.05
CA LEU A 47 -11.64 -3.10 -4.82
C LEU A 47 -12.91 -2.24 -4.77
N TYR A 48 -14.10 -2.85 -4.85
CA TYR A 48 -15.38 -2.17 -4.71
C TYR A 48 -15.51 -1.49 -3.32
N PHE A 49 -15.16 -2.19 -2.24
CA PHE A 49 -15.17 -1.61 -0.90
C PHE A 49 -14.12 -0.51 -0.76
N ALA A 50 -12.91 -0.68 -1.29
CA ALA A 50 -11.88 0.36 -1.28
C ALA A 50 -12.34 1.64 -2.01
N ILE A 51 -12.98 1.51 -3.18
CA ILE A 51 -13.54 2.65 -3.92
C ILE A 51 -14.70 3.29 -3.15
N LYS A 52 -15.55 2.49 -2.49
CA LYS A 52 -16.72 2.98 -1.74
C LYS A 52 -16.30 3.70 -0.45
N LEU A 53 -15.32 3.17 0.28
CA LEU A 53 -14.69 3.81 1.44
C LEU A 53 -13.90 5.06 1.03
N GLY A 54 -13.18 4.98 -0.09
CA GLY A 54 -12.48 6.12 -0.68
C GLY A 54 -13.44 7.26 -1.05
N LYS A 55 -14.60 6.95 -1.65
CA LYS A 55 -15.67 7.91 -1.96
C LYS A 55 -16.31 8.50 -0.71
N ALA A 56 -16.47 7.73 0.37
CA ALA A 56 -17.02 8.24 1.63
C ALA A 56 -16.05 9.22 2.30
N ALA A 57 -14.74 8.92 2.30
CA ALA A 57 -13.70 9.82 2.82
C ALA A 57 -13.54 11.08 1.95
N THR A 58 -13.53 10.96 0.62
CA THR A 58 -13.47 12.13 -0.27
C THR A 58 -14.73 12.97 -0.24
N ARG A 59 -15.91 12.40 -0.01
CA ARG A 59 -17.16 13.18 0.12
C ARG A 59 -17.20 13.99 1.42
N LYS A 60 -16.64 13.47 2.52
CA LYS A 60 -16.49 14.21 3.79
C LYS A 60 -15.45 15.34 3.66
N ALA A 61 -14.36 15.10 2.93
CA ALA A 61 -13.38 16.14 2.58
C ALA A 61 -13.95 17.19 1.61
N ARG A 62 -14.67 16.78 0.56
CA ARG A 62 -15.32 17.66 -0.42
C ARG A 62 -16.49 18.49 0.12
N GLN A 63 -16.98 18.23 1.33
CA GLN A 63 -18.00 19.10 1.96
C GLN A 63 -17.36 20.17 2.86
N ALA A 64 -16.15 19.92 3.39
CA ALA A 64 -15.40 20.89 4.18
C ALA A 64 -14.55 21.85 3.30
N ILE A 65 -13.99 21.34 2.20
CA ILE A 65 -13.14 22.10 1.27
C ILE A 65 -13.88 23.26 0.56
N PRO A 66 -15.12 23.11 0.02
CA PRO A 66 -15.77 24.19 -0.69
C PRO A 66 -16.22 25.30 0.26
N LYS A 67 -16.61 25.01 1.51
CA LYS A 67 -17.01 26.07 2.46
C LYS A 67 -15.85 27.02 2.81
N ILE A 68 -14.62 26.50 2.88
CA ILE A 68 -13.43 27.32 3.14
C ILE A 68 -12.99 28.03 1.85
N ALA A 69 -12.99 27.34 0.72
CA ALA A 69 -12.63 27.94 -0.58
C ALA A 69 -13.61 29.02 -1.04
N THR A 70 -14.92 28.86 -0.82
CA THR A 70 -15.92 29.89 -1.16
C THR A 70 -15.84 31.10 -0.24
N HIS A 71 -15.47 30.94 1.04
CA HIS A 71 -15.33 32.08 1.96
C HIS A 71 -14.06 32.90 1.67
N VAL A 72 -12.99 32.25 1.20
CA VAL A 72 -11.71 32.89 0.82
C VAL A 72 -11.80 33.59 -0.54
N ASN A 73 -12.55 33.04 -1.50
CA ASN A 73 -12.81 33.69 -2.80
C ASN A 73 -13.89 34.79 -2.71
N ALA A 74 -14.77 34.76 -1.71
CA ALA A 74 -15.74 35.82 -1.45
C ALA A 74 -15.18 36.98 -0.62
N MET A 75 -13.97 36.85 -0.06
CA MET A 75 -13.24 37.97 0.53
C MET A 75 -12.75 38.88 -0.61
N GLY A 76 -13.27 40.11 -0.65
CA GLY A 76 -13.05 41.09 -1.71
C GLY A 76 -11.58 41.39 -2.05
N THR A 77 -11.35 42.28 -3.00
CA THR A 77 -10.01 42.68 -3.40
C THR A 77 -9.46 43.75 -2.44
N GLY A 78 -8.29 43.52 -1.84
CA GLY A 78 -7.62 44.50 -0.97
C GLY A 78 -6.79 43.89 0.17
N GLU A 79 -5.97 44.71 0.81
CA GLU A 79 -5.03 44.30 1.87
C GLU A 79 -5.72 43.74 3.12
N ALA A 80 -6.90 44.26 3.47
CA ALA A 80 -7.69 43.73 4.59
C ALA A 80 -8.17 42.30 4.28
N ALA A 81 -8.55 42.03 3.03
CA ALA A 81 -8.93 40.69 2.61
C ALA A 81 -7.71 39.77 2.55
N GLU A 82 -6.57 40.25 2.07
CA GLU A 82 -5.31 39.51 2.09
C GLU A 82 -4.90 39.09 3.51
N ALA A 83 -5.01 40.00 4.49
CA ALA A 83 -4.75 39.69 5.88
C ALA A 83 -5.67 38.57 6.41
N GLU A 84 -6.95 38.57 6.08
CA GLU A 84 -7.85 37.46 6.45
C GLU A 84 -7.50 36.15 5.72
N ARG A 85 -7.05 36.21 4.47
CA ARG A 85 -6.57 35.01 3.75
C ARG A 85 -5.33 34.43 4.42
N MET A 86 -4.38 35.28 4.83
CA MET A 86 -3.19 34.87 5.59
C MET A 86 -3.59 34.20 6.92
N ARG A 87 -4.57 34.74 7.64
CA ARG A 87 -5.08 34.12 8.88
C ARG A 87 -5.65 32.73 8.66
N VAL A 88 -6.54 32.58 7.67
CA VAL A 88 -7.15 31.29 7.35
C VAL A 88 -6.07 30.28 6.93
N ASN A 89 -5.11 30.70 6.12
CA ASN A 89 -4.02 29.83 5.68
C ASN A 89 -3.13 29.42 6.85
N LEU A 90 -2.73 30.36 7.70
CA LEU A 90 -1.90 30.10 8.87
C LEU A 90 -2.54 29.10 9.84
N ARG A 91 -3.81 29.31 10.19
CA ARG A 91 -4.57 28.38 11.05
C ARG A 91 -4.63 26.98 10.45
N ARG A 92 -4.86 26.89 9.13
CA ARG A 92 -4.89 25.63 8.41
C ARG A 92 -3.53 24.91 8.45
N GLU A 93 -2.44 25.61 8.13
CA GLU A 93 -1.10 25.02 8.10
C GLU A 93 -0.65 24.53 9.47
N VAL A 94 -0.91 25.30 10.53
CA VAL A 94 -0.60 24.88 11.91
C VAL A 94 -1.45 23.69 12.33
N GLN A 95 -2.74 23.69 12.00
CA GLN A 95 -3.63 22.57 12.32
C GLN A 95 -3.19 21.28 11.62
N ILE A 96 -2.86 21.34 10.32
CA ILE A 96 -2.38 20.16 9.57
C ILE A 96 -1.08 19.65 10.17
N THR A 97 -0.15 20.56 10.50
CA THR A 97 1.15 20.20 11.10
C THR A 97 0.94 19.52 12.45
N ARG A 98 0.11 20.08 13.33
CA ARG A 98 -0.22 19.48 14.62
C ARG A 98 -0.86 18.10 14.47
N GLN A 99 -1.80 17.94 13.54
CA GLN A 99 -2.44 16.65 13.28
C GLN A 99 -1.44 15.60 12.78
N ALA A 100 -0.49 15.98 11.93
CA ALA A 100 0.57 15.08 11.45
C ALA A 100 1.48 14.62 12.61
N VAL A 101 1.87 15.55 13.49
CA VAL A 101 2.68 15.24 14.68
C VAL A 101 1.92 14.35 15.64
N ASP A 102 0.67 14.70 15.98
CA ASP A 102 -0.18 13.91 16.88
C ASP A 102 -0.37 12.49 16.34
N GLN A 103 -0.49 12.33 15.01
CA GLN A 103 -0.56 11.02 14.37
C GLN A 103 0.75 10.23 14.54
N ALA A 104 1.90 10.84 14.25
CA ALA A 104 3.20 10.21 14.42
C ALA A 104 3.48 9.80 15.89
N VAL A 105 3.06 10.62 16.87
CA VAL A 105 3.12 10.25 18.30
C VAL A 105 2.26 9.03 18.60
N ARG A 106 1.03 8.98 18.07
CA ARG A 106 0.14 7.81 18.25
C ARG A 106 0.69 6.53 17.61
N GLU A 107 1.44 6.66 16.52
CA GLU A 107 2.13 5.55 15.86
C GLU A 107 3.43 5.15 16.59
N GLY A 108 3.76 5.82 17.69
CA GLY A 108 4.91 5.50 18.54
C GLY A 108 6.24 5.98 17.99
N TRP A 109 6.25 6.94 17.06
CA TRP A 109 7.50 7.48 16.53
C TRP A 109 8.21 8.29 17.61
N GLY A 110 9.53 8.09 17.74
CA GLY A 110 10.36 8.78 18.72
C GLY A 110 10.63 10.23 18.32
N LEU A 111 9.62 11.10 18.42
CA LEU A 111 9.68 12.48 17.92
C LEU A 111 10.43 13.47 18.84
N GLY A 112 10.95 13.02 19.99
CA GLY A 112 11.68 13.85 20.94
C GLY A 112 10.89 15.10 21.36
N GLU A 113 11.50 16.28 21.15
CA GLU A 113 10.92 17.58 21.52
C GLU A 113 10.00 18.20 20.44
N LEU A 114 9.82 17.52 19.29
CA LEU A 114 9.03 18.05 18.18
C LEU A 114 7.59 18.46 18.56
N PRO A 115 6.84 17.71 19.40
CA PRO A 115 5.52 18.13 19.84
C PRO A 115 5.54 19.46 20.61
N THR A 116 6.59 19.69 21.42
CA THR A 116 6.78 20.93 22.17
C THR A 116 7.07 22.10 21.23
N LEU A 117 7.97 21.90 20.26
CA LEU A 117 8.27 22.90 19.22
C LEU A 117 7.03 23.27 18.41
N VAL A 118 6.20 22.29 18.05
CA VAL A 118 4.95 22.54 17.31
C VAL A 118 3.94 23.32 18.16
N ALA A 119 3.89 23.07 19.47
CA ALA A 119 3.07 23.87 20.38
C ALA A 119 3.57 25.33 20.49
N GLU A 120 4.88 25.56 20.44
CA GLU A 120 5.46 26.90 20.41
C GLU A 120 5.18 27.63 19.09
N VAL A 121 5.33 26.93 17.96
CA VAL A 121 4.94 27.45 16.63
C VAL A 121 3.45 27.83 16.63
N ALA A 122 2.59 27.03 17.26
CA ALA A 122 1.16 27.35 17.38
C ALA A 122 0.92 28.64 18.17
N LYS A 123 1.64 28.86 19.28
CA LYS A 123 1.55 30.12 20.05
C LYS A 123 1.97 31.34 19.22
N HIS A 124 3.05 31.21 18.45
CA HIS A 124 3.50 32.28 17.55
C HIS A 124 2.49 32.54 16.42
N ALA A 125 1.86 31.49 15.91
CA ALA A 125 0.81 31.62 14.92
C ALA A 125 -0.45 32.28 15.47
N ASP A 126 -0.85 31.99 16.71
CA ASP A 126 -1.99 32.64 17.36
C ASP A 126 -1.73 34.14 17.59
N LEU A 127 -0.49 34.50 17.98
CA LEU A 127 -0.08 35.90 18.09
C LEU A 127 -0.16 36.62 16.74
N LEU A 128 0.37 36.00 15.68
CA LEU A 128 0.32 36.58 14.33
C LEU A 128 -1.11 36.67 13.80
N ASP A 129 -1.96 35.68 14.06
CA ASP A 129 -3.38 35.72 13.71
C ASP A 129 -4.09 36.91 14.35
N SER A 130 -3.81 37.17 15.64
CA SER A 130 -4.33 38.34 16.34
C SER A 130 -3.85 39.64 15.70
N GLN A 131 -2.57 39.74 15.35
CA GLN A 131 -2.01 40.93 14.71
C GLN A 131 -2.62 41.19 13.32
N LEU A 132 -2.76 40.15 12.50
CA LEU A 132 -3.43 40.21 11.21
C LEU A 132 -4.91 40.60 11.34
N GLY A 133 -5.58 40.11 12.38
CA GLY A 133 -6.97 40.47 12.69
C GLY A 133 -7.12 41.95 13.04
N THR A 134 -6.24 42.46 13.91
CA THR A 134 -6.20 43.88 14.27
C THR A 134 -5.89 44.76 13.06
N TYR A 135 -4.91 44.37 12.22
CA TYR A 135 -4.59 45.07 10.98
C TYR A 135 -5.80 45.13 10.03
N ALA A 136 -6.47 44.00 9.80
CA ALA A 136 -7.64 43.95 8.92
C ALA A 136 -8.79 44.82 9.44
N GLN A 137 -9.01 44.86 10.76
CA GLN A 137 -10.01 45.72 11.39
C GLN A 137 -9.66 47.21 11.25
N GLN A 138 -8.42 47.58 11.56
CA GLN A 138 -7.94 48.96 11.42
C GLN A 138 -8.06 49.42 9.97
N ARG A 139 -7.65 48.58 9.01
CA ARG A 139 -7.73 48.87 7.58
C ARG A 139 -9.17 49.14 7.11
N ARG A 140 -10.15 48.38 7.62
CA ARG A 140 -11.58 48.60 7.32
C ARG A 140 -12.14 49.86 7.99
N ALA A 141 -11.69 50.17 9.20
CA ALA A 141 -12.23 51.29 10.00
C ALA A 141 -11.66 52.65 9.58
N THR A 142 -10.35 52.74 9.33
CA THR A 142 -9.67 54.03 9.08
C THR A 142 -9.33 54.26 7.62
N GLY A 143 -9.28 53.19 6.80
CA GLY A 143 -8.81 53.29 5.41
C GLY A 143 -7.34 53.70 5.28
N LEU A 144 -6.60 53.84 6.39
CA LEU A 144 -5.19 54.23 6.39
C LEU A 144 -4.34 53.09 5.83
N ILE A 145 -3.39 53.44 4.98
CA ILE A 145 -2.51 52.51 4.29
C ILE A 145 -1.21 52.40 5.08
N ASP A 146 -1.00 51.28 5.78
CA ASP A 146 0.29 50.95 6.40
C ASP A 146 0.91 49.72 5.72
N HIS A 147 1.53 49.96 4.57
CA HIS A 147 2.20 48.92 3.79
C HIS A 147 3.39 48.31 4.54
N VAL A 148 4.12 49.11 5.33
CA VAL A 148 5.31 48.65 6.07
C VAL A 148 4.91 47.68 7.18
N GLY A 149 3.80 47.97 7.88
CA GLY A 149 3.22 47.05 8.84
C GLY A 149 2.78 45.73 8.20
N LEU A 150 2.12 45.80 7.04
CA LEU A 150 1.66 44.59 6.33
C LEU A 150 2.83 43.73 5.82
N ASP A 151 3.88 44.32 5.28
CA ASP A 151 5.04 43.57 4.78
C ASP A 151 5.75 42.80 5.90
N ARG A 152 5.88 43.40 7.09
CA ARG A 152 6.43 42.69 8.25
C ARG A 152 5.56 41.50 8.67
N LEU A 153 4.23 41.66 8.60
CA LEU A 153 3.29 40.57 8.87
C LEU A 153 3.39 39.46 7.81
N ARG A 154 3.58 39.81 6.53
CA ARG A 154 3.84 38.85 5.44
C ARG A 154 5.13 38.07 5.64
N ASP A 155 6.20 38.73 6.07
CA ASP A 155 7.47 38.06 6.36
C ASP A 155 7.33 37.07 7.51
N HIS A 156 6.66 37.48 8.59
CA HIS A 156 6.40 36.61 9.73
C HIS A 156 5.51 35.42 9.36
N HIS A 157 4.48 35.67 8.56
CA HIS A 157 3.59 34.63 8.03
C HIS A 157 4.37 33.62 7.18
N THR A 158 5.22 34.11 6.26
CA THR A 158 6.04 33.26 5.40
C THR A 158 6.97 32.39 6.23
N LYS A 159 7.67 32.97 7.22
CA LYS A 159 8.53 32.22 8.14
C LYS A 159 7.78 31.09 8.84
N LEU A 160 6.60 31.36 9.39
CA LEU A 160 5.81 30.34 10.10
C LEU A 160 5.31 29.23 9.17
N ILE A 161 4.85 29.57 7.96
CA ILE A 161 4.43 28.56 6.98
C ILE A 161 5.59 27.71 6.52
N THR A 162 6.75 28.31 6.23
CA THR A 162 7.96 27.58 5.84
C THR A 162 8.39 26.63 6.96
N THR A 163 8.34 27.05 8.21
CA THR A 163 8.62 26.18 9.37
C THR A 163 7.62 25.02 9.45
N CYS A 164 6.33 25.27 9.30
CA CYS A 164 5.30 24.22 9.25
C CYS A 164 5.54 23.22 8.11
N ALA A 165 5.87 23.72 6.92
CA ALA A 165 6.18 22.87 5.76
C ALA A 165 7.44 22.03 6.00
N ARG A 166 8.47 22.60 6.62
CA ARG A 166 9.70 21.90 6.98
C ARG A 166 9.44 20.78 7.98
N ILE A 167 8.72 21.06 9.07
CA ILE A 167 8.34 20.04 10.05
C ILE A 167 7.60 18.88 9.38
N ARG A 168 6.65 19.18 8.48
CA ARG A 168 5.92 18.13 7.74
C ARG A 168 6.82 17.33 6.79
N ALA A 169 7.79 17.98 6.15
CA ALA A 169 8.76 17.30 5.30
C ALA A 169 9.68 16.38 6.12
N ASP A 170 10.15 16.84 7.28
CA ASP A 170 10.97 16.05 8.19
C ASP A 170 10.21 14.82 8.69
N LEU A 171 8.93 14.97 9.08
CA LEU A 171 8.06 13.85 9.45
C LEU A 171 7.84 12.84 8.31
N LEU A 172 7.66 13.32 7.07
CA LEU A 172 7.52 12.43 5.91
C LEU A 172 8.82 11.66 5.65
N ASN A 173 9.97 12.29 5.86
CA ASN A 173 11.26 11.63 5.72
C ASN A 173 11.46 10.54 6.78
N ASP A 174 11.07 10.82 8.03
CA ASP A 174 11.09 9.83 9.12
C ASP A 174 10.13 8.67 8.85
N GLN A 175 8.96 8.94 8.27
CA GLN A 175 8.01 7.90 7.85
C GLN A 175 8.62 6.95 6.81
N LEU A 176 9.33 7.50 5.83
CA LEU A 176 10.00 6.71 4.79
C LEU A 176 11.10 5.84 5.40
N ALA A 177 11.87 6.37 6.36
CA ALA A 177 12.89 5.59 7.06
C ALA A 177 12.29 4.43 7.89
N HIS A 178 11.19 4.66 8.61
CA HIS A 178 10.48 3.61 9.34
C HIS A 178 9.85 2.56 8.41
N SER A 179 9.34 2.97 7.25
CA SER A 179 8.78 2.04 6.27
C SER A 179 9.84 1.21 5.57
N ALA A 180 11.01 1.81 5.27
CA ALA A 180 12.13 1.13 4.64
C ALA A 180 12.76 0.06 5.55
N THR A 181 12.87 0.34 6.85
CA THR A 181 13.35 -0.65 7.84
C THR A 181 12.39 -1.83 7.99
N GLY A 182 11.08 -1.58 8.03
CA GLY A 182 10.08 -2.65 8.02
C GLY A 182 10.11 -3.53 6.76
N LEU A 183 10.41 -2.94 5.60
CA LEU A 183 10.57 -3.67 4.34
C LEU A 183 11.83 -4.55 4.32
N ALA A 184 12.95 -4.05 4.87
CA ALA A 184 14.17 -4.82 5.01
C ALA A 184 14.00 -6.02 5.97
N ASP A 185 13.24 -5.84 7.06
CA ASP A 185 12.94 -6.91 8.02
C ASP A 185 12.02 -7.99 7.40
N LEU A 186 11.04 -7.56 6.60
CA LEU A 186 10.19 -8.46 5.81
C LEU A 186 10.99 -9.23 4.74
N GLN A 187 11.93 -8.57 4.05
CA GLN A 187 12.84 -9.24 3.11
C GLN A 187 13.72 -10.25 3.84
N GLY A 188 14.33 -9.87 4.98
CA GLY A 188 15.17 -10.78 5.77
C GLY A 188 14.40 -12.02 6.22
N ARG A 189 13.15 -11.87 6.67
CA ARG A 189 12.30 -13.02 7.02
C ARG A 189 11.91 -13.86 5.79
N THR A 190 11.63 -13.22 4.67
CA THR A 190 11.29 -13.92 3.41
C THR A 190 12.48 -14.72 2.90
N ASP A 191 13.69 -14.14 2.93
CA ASP A 191 14.93 -14.81 2.54
C ASP A 191 15.25 -15.96 3.50
N LEU A 192 15.01 -15.78 4.81
CA LEU A 192 15.18 -16.84 5.80
C LEU A 192 14.17 -17.99 5.60
N GLU A 193 12.91 -17.68 5.28
CA GLU A 193 11.90 -18.68 4.93
C GLU A 193 12.21 -19.38 3.59
N LEU A 194 12.79 -18.67 2.62
CA LEU A 194 13.23 -19.22 1.35
C LEU A 194 14.43 -20.17 1.54
N GLU A 195 15.40 -19.77 2.36
CA GLU A 195 16.58 -20.59 2.67
C GLU A 195 16.22 -21.81 3.54
N ALA A 196 15.29 -21.65 4.48
CA ALA A 196 14.75 -22.78 5.26
C ALA A 196 14.01 -23.79 4.38
N ARG A 197 13.34 -23.34 3.31
CA ARG A 197 12.73 -24.23 2.31
C ARG A 197 13.77 -24.90 1.39
N ARG A 198 14.93 -24.28 1.17
CA ARG A 198 16.04 -24.87 0.41
C ARG A 198 16.83 -25.93 1.19
N SER A 199 16.91 -25.81 2.51
CA SER A 199 17.60 -26.80 3.38
C SER A 199 16.78 -28.04 3.71
N ALA A 200 15.50 -28.10 3.33
CA ALA A 200 14.72 -29.33 3.45
C ALA A 200 15.17 -30.29 2.32
N PRO A 201 15.60 -31.54 2.64
CA PRO A 201 15.86 -32.56 1.62
C PRO A 201 14.64 -32.69 0.72
N ASP A 202 14.84 -32.79 -0.59
CA ASP A 202 13.73 -33.00 -1.52
C ASP A 202 13.03 -34.32 -1.13
N PRO A 203 11.74 -34.31 -0.78
CA PRO A 203 11.03 -35.53 -0.41
C PRO A 203 11.05 -36.58 -1.54
N LEU A 204 11.32 -36.19 -2.79
CA LEU A 204 11.50 -37.11 -3.91
C LEU A 204 12.82 -37.91 -3.81
N ASP A 205 13.89 -37.30 -3.31
CA ASP A 205 15.19 -37.97 -3.15
C ASP A 205 15.15 -39.04 -2.05
N GLU A 206 14.40 -38.80 -0.96
CA GLU A 206 14.18 -39.81 0.09
C GLU A 206 13.40 -41.03 -0.42
N ILE A 207 12.42 -40.81 -1.30
CA ILE A 207 11.61 -41.87 -1.90
C ILE A 207 12.46 -42.69 -2.88
N ASP A 208 13.30 -42.05 -3.69
CA ASP A 208 14.21 -42.75 -4.61
C ASP A 208 15.26 -43.56 -3.86
N GLU A 209 15.78 -43.04 -2.76
CA GLU A 209 16.72 -43.76 -1.89
C GLU A 209 16.04 -44.97 -1.22
N LEU A 210 14.80 -44.83 -0.75
CA LEU A 210 13.97 -45.93 -0.24
C LEU A 210 13.67 -46.98 -1.31
N TYR A 211 13.33 -46.55 -2.53
CA TYR A 211 13.06 -47.43 -3.66
C TYR A 211 14.31 -48.21 -4.08
N ARG A 212 15.45 -47.53 -4.19
CA ARG A 212 16.75 -48.13 -4.50
C ARG A 212 17.18 -49.14 -3.43
N ARG A 213 16.97 -48.82 -2.14
CA ARG A 213 17.24 -49.73 -1.02
C ARG A 213 16.33 -50.96 -1.03
N THR A 214 15.08 -50.79 -1.45
CA THR A 214 14.09 -51.89 -1.56
C THR A 214 14.44 -52.85 -2.72
N LEU A 215 14.84 -52.31 -3.87
CA LEU A 215 15.32 -53.08 -5.03
C LEU A 215 16.60 -53.86 -4.73
N GLN A 216 17.49 -53.32 -3.90
CA GLN A 216 18.71 -54.01 -3.47
C GLN A 216 18.42 -55.15 -2.47
N HIS A 217 17.35 -55.05 -1.67
CA HIS A 217 16.95 -56.09 -0.70
C HIS A 217 16.07 -57.19 -1.31
N ASN A 218 15.37 -56.93 -2.41
CA ASN A 218 14.58 -57.91 -3.14
C ASN A 218 14.84 -57.77 -4.64
N PRO A 219 15.93 -58.37 -5.18
CA PRO A 219 16.10 -58.45 -6.62
C PRO A 219 14.92 -59.23 -7.22
N PRO A 220 14.31 -58.76 -8.33
CA PRO A 220 13.26 -59.50 -9.01
C PRO A 220 13.79 -60.89 -9.38
N LYS A 221 13.12 -61.95 -8.93
CA LYS A 221 13.44 -63.31 -9.37
C LYS A 221 13.01 -63.45 -10.83
N ASP A 222 13.99 -63.52 -11.72
CA ASP A 222 13.80 -64.05 -13.08
C ASP A 222 13.10 -65.42 -12.98
N GLN A 223 11.95 -65.56 -13.62
CA GLN A 223 11.36 -66.88 -13.90
C GLN A 223 11.64 -67.25 -15.36
N PRO A 224 12.50 -68.25 -15.62
CA PRO A 224 12.59 -68.89 -16.93
C PRO A 224 11.49 -69.94 -17.05
N GLY A 225 10.71 -69.89 -18.12
CA GLY A 225 9.62 -70.83 -18.38
C GLY A 225 9.59 -71.26 -19.84
N ASP A 226 10.58 -72.07 -20.22
CA ASP A 226 10.56 -72.92 -21.41
C ASP A 226 9.43 -73.95 -21.28
N TYR A 227 8.48 -73.96 -22.23
CA TYR A 227 7.60 -75.11 -22.47
C TYR A 227 7.55 -75.37 -23.97
N LYS A 228 8.34 -76.35 -24.39
CA LYS A 228 8.18 -77.10 -25.64
C LYS A 228 6.80 -77.78 -25.70
N MET A 229 6.11 -77.65 -26.82
CA MET A 229 5.68 -78.77 -27.67
C MET A 229 5.75 -78.34 -29.13
#